data_AF-W5TPW1-F1
#
_entry.id   AF-W5TPW1-F1
#
_cell.length_a   1.000
_cell.length_b   1.000
_cell.length_c   1.000
_cell.angle_alpha   90.00
_cell.angle_beta   90.00
_cell.angle_gamma   90.00
#
_symmetry.space_group_name_H-M   'P 1'
#
loop_
_entity.id
_entity.type
_entity.pdbx_description
1 polymer ?
#
loop_
_entity_poly.entity_id
_entity_poly.type
_entity_poly.pdbx_seq_one_letter_code
_entity_poly.pdbx_strand_id
1 'polypeptide(L)' 'MSSEIETALDKLIEHAREELHVRRRRDQEKTNHSDHGHDMAQLLTNAAQVDHYAREILAMHSKELPNLRT' A
#
# COMPACT_ATOMS: atom_id res chain seq x y z
N MET A 1 5.11 22.49 -6.57
CA MET A 1 4.95 22.01 -5.19
C MET A 1 3.69 21.16 -5.20
N SER A 2 3.84 19.85 -5.33
CA SER A 2 2.71 18.91 -5.26
C SER A 2 2.12 18.97 -3.84
N SER A 3 0.81 18.86 -3.72
CA SER A 3 0.16 18.89 -2.40
C SER A 3 0.60 17.68 -1.58
N GLU A 4 0.68 17.80 -0.24
CA GLU A 4 1.08 16.69 0.63
C GLU A 4 0.21 15.44 0.41
N ILE A 5 -1.07 15.66 0.05
CA ILE A 5 -2.01 14.59 -0.25
C ILE A 5 -1.74 13.89 -1.59
N GLU A 6 -1.34 14.62 -2.64
CA GLU A 6 -0.89 14.02 -3.91
C GLU A 6 0.32 13.11 -3.68
N THR A 7 1.29 13.57 -2.87
CA THR A 7 2.48 12.77 -2.54
C THR A 7 2.11 11.49 -1.79
N ALA A 8 1.18 11.55 -0.83
CA ALA A 8 0.72 10.36 -0.12
C ALA A 8 -0.08 9.41 -1.00
N LEU A 9 -0.89 9.94 -1.93
CA LEU A 9 -1.62 9.15 -2.93
C LEU A 9 -0.65 8.41 -3.86
N ASP A 10 0.40 9.07 -4.34
CA ASP A 10 1.42 8.44 -5.18
C ASP A 10 2.12 7.29 -4.44
N LYS A 11 2.50 7.49 -3.18
CA LYS A 11 3.11 6.44 -2.36
C LYS A 11 2.16 5.28 -2.05
N LEU A 12 0.89 5.56 -1.81
CA LEU A 12 -0.13 4.52 -1.65
C LEU A 12 -0.23 3.66 -2.92
N ILE A 13 -0.25 4.30 -4.10
CA ILE A 13 -0.31 3.60 -5.40
C ILE A 13 0.95 2.76 -5.62
N GLU A 14 2.13 3.29 -5.29
CA GLU A 14 3.40 2.59 -5.38
C GLU A 14 3.37 1.28 -4.57
N HIS A 15 3.09 1.37 -3.26
CA HIS A 15 3.07 0.20 -2.39
C HIS A 15 1.95 -0.79 -2.73
N ALA A 16 0.80 -0.32 -3.18
CA ALA A 16 -0.27 -1.20 -3.66
C ALA A 16 0.15 -2.00 -4.90
N ARG A 17 0.90 -1.37 -5.82
CA ARG A 17 1.45 -2.05 -7.00
C ARG A 17 2.52 -3.07 -6.62
N GLU A 18 3.40 -2.74 -5.67
CA GLU A 18 4.40 -3.67 -5.16
C GLU A 18 3.76 -4.88 -4.46
N GLU A 19 2.75 -4.67 -3.61
CA GLU A 19 2.00 -5.76 -2.98
C GLU A 19 1.36 -6.67 -4.03
N LEU A 20 0.72 -6.09 -5.05
CA LEU A 20 0.11 -6.86 -6.14
C LEU A 20 1.17 -7.67 -6.91
N HIS A 21 2.35 -7.10 -7.14
CA HIS A 21 3.45 -7.79 -7.81
C HIS A 21 3.93 -9.00 -6.99
N VAL A 22 4.19 -8.82 -5.69
CA VAL A 22 4.64 -9.92 -4.81
C VAL A 22 3.55 -10.99 -4.67
N ARG A 23 2.27 -10.63 -4.56
CA ARG A 23 1.17 -11.62 -4.54
C ARG A 23 1.14 -12.46 -5.83
N ARG A 24 1.30 -11.82 -6.99
CA ARG A 24 1.36 -12.50 -8.29
C ARG A 24 2.58 -13.43 -8.40
N ARG A 25 3.77 -12.98 -7.97
CA ARG A 25 4.97 -13.84 -7.91
C ARG A 25 4.74 -15.03 -7.01
N ARG A 26 4.23 -14.83 -5.80
CA ARG A 26 3.91 -15.91 -4.87
C ARG A 26 2.94 -16.94 -5.45
N ASP A 27 1.90 -16.51 -6.15
CA ASP A 27 0.96 -17.46 -6.76
C ASP A 27 1.60 -18.24 -7.93
N GLN A 28 2.59 -17.66 -8.62
CA GLN A 28 3.44 -18.34 -9.61
C GLN A 28 4.55 -19.22 -8.97
N GLU A 29 4.96 -18.92 -7.73
CA GLU A 29 5.98 -19.68 -6.99
C GLU A 29 5.36 -20.76 -6.09
N LYS A 30 4.08 -20.68 -5.71
CA LYS A 30 3.36 -21.83 -5.13
C LYS A 30 3.36 -23.04 -6.07
N THR A 31 3.50 -22.80 -7.38
CA THR A 31 3.77 -23.85 -8.37
C THR A 31 5.22 -24.35 -8.38
N ASN A 32 6.19 -23.62 -7.82
CA ASN A 32 7.63 -23.92 -7.76
C ASN A 32 8.23 -23.71 -6.35
N HIS A 33 8.32 -24.80 -5.58
CA HIS A 33 8.45 -24.94 -4.12
C HIS A 33 9.56 -24.21 -3.30
N SER A 34 10.26 -23.16 -3.76
CA SER A 34 11.55 -22.78 -3.14
C SER A 34 11.74 -21.39 -2.50
N ASP A 35 10.83 -20.39 -2.59
CA ASP A 35 11.16 -19.01 -2.12
C ASP A 35 10.18 -18.37 -1.12
N HIS A 36 9.39 -19.18 -0.41
CA HIS A 36 8.27 -18.72 0.43
C HIS A 36 8.61 -17.78 1.60
N GLY A 37 9.85 -17.75 2.09
CA GLY A 37 10.22 -16.95 3.26
C GLY A 37 10.39 -15.46 2.97
N HIS A 38 11.09 -15.11 1.89
CA HIS A 38 11.44 -13.74 1.56
C HIS A 38 10.20 -12.94 1.10
N ASP A 39 9.36 -13.57 0.29
CA ASP A 39 8.12 -12.98 -0.22
C ASP A 39 7.09 -12.68 0.87
N MET A 40 7.12 -13.40 2.01
CA MET A 40 6.20 -13.16 3.12
C MET A 40 6.56 -11.92 3.92
N ALA A 41 7.84 -11.71 4.21
CA ALA A 41 8.29 -10.49 4.88
C ALA A 41 8.00 -9.24 4.02
N GLN A 42 8.18 -9.34 2.70
CA GLN A 42 7.89 -8.23 1.79
C GLN A 42 6.40 -7.92 1.71
N LEU A 43 5.51 -8.93 1.66
CA LEU A 43 4.06 -8.65 1.70
C LEU A 43 3.62 -7.97 2.99
N LEU A 44 4.14 -8.40 4.15
CA LEU A 44 3.79 -7.78 5.42
C LEU A 44 4.24 -6.31 5.46
N THR A 45 5.44 -6.03 4.95
CA THR A 45 5.95 -4.66 4.83
C THR A 45 5.06 -3.82 3.91
N ASN A 46 4.73 -4.32 2.71
CA ASN A 46 3.92 -3.58 1.75
C ASN A 46 2.50 -3.32 2.28
N ALA A 47 1.87 -4.33 2.89
CA ALA A 47 0.55 -4.18 3.49
C ALA A 47 0.54 -3.14 4.62
N ALA A 48 1.60 -3.09 5.44
CA ALA A 48 1.75 -2.07 6.47
C ALA A 48 1.91 -0.66 5.88
N GLN A 49 2.68 -0.51 4.79
CA GLN A 49 2.84 0.77 4.11
C GLN A 49 1.54 1.24 3.44
N VAL A 50 0.79 0.33 2.82
CA VAL A 50 -0.53 0.63 2.23
C VAL A 50 -1.51 1.15 3.29
N ASP A 51 -1.63 0.45 4.43
CA ASP A 51 -2.50 0.89 5.53
C ASP A 51 -2.04 2.24 6.11
N HIS A 52 -0.74 2.45 6.24
CA HIS A 52 -0.18 3.71 6.73
C HIS A 52 -0.58 4.89 5.85
N TYR A 53 -0.29 4.85 4.55
CA TYR A 53 -0.62 5.96 3.64
C TYR A 53 -2.12 6.15 3.46
N ALA A 54 -2.92 5.07 3.48
CA ALA A 54 -4.38 5.18 3.46
C ALA A 54 -4.92 5.98 4.67
N ARG A 55 -4.35 5.76 5.87
CA ARG A 55 -4.70 6.53 7.07
C ARG A 55 -4.24 7.98 7.00
N GLU A 56 -3.06 8.25 6.44
CA GLU A 56 -2.59 9.62 6.24
C GLU A 56 -3.50 10.40 5.29
N ILE A 57 -3.88 9.80 4.15
CA ILE A 57 -4.82 10.39 3.19
C ILE A 57 -6.17 10.66 3.86
N LEU A 58 -6.69 9.71 4.64
CA LEU A 58 -7.94 9.91 5.37
C LEU A 58 -7.84 11.07 6.37
N ALA A 59 -6.72 11.19 7.09
CA ALA A 59 -6.49 12.28 8.04
C ALA A 59 -6.37 13.63 7.32
N MET A 60 -5.70 13.69 6.16
CA MET A 60 -5.62 14.88 5.33
C MET A 60 -6.99 15.30 4.79
N HIS A 61 -7.74 14.37 4.22
CA HIS A 61 -9.13 14.63 3.80
C HIS A 61 -10.00 15.11 4.97
N SER A 62 -9.83 14.54 6.17
CA SER A 62 -10.60 14.98 7.34
C SER A 62 -10.27 16.41 7.79
N LYS A 63 -9.04 16.88 7.54
CA LYS A 63 -8.63 18.27 7.79
C LYS A 63 -9.15 19.23 6.73
N GLU A 64 -9.15 18.81 5.46
CA GLU A 64 -9.63 19.63 4.33
C GLU A 64 -11.16 19.65 4.22
N LEU A 65 -11.82 18.55 4.60
CA LEU A 65 -13.26 18.33 4.47
C LEU A 65 -13.90 17.95 5.82
N PRO A 66 -13.82 18.82 6.85
CA PRO A 66 -14.28 18.50 8.20
C PRO A 66 -15.78 18.15 8.31
N ASN A 67 -16.57 18.49 7.29
CA ASN A 67 -18.03 18.29 7.25
C ASN A 67 -18.50 17.17 6.30
N LEU A 68 -17.63 16.31 5.78
CA LEU A 68 -18.01 15.22 4.87
C LEU A 68 -18.52 13.95 5.60
N ARG A 69 -18.85 14.06 6.89
CA ARG A 69 -19.71 13.11 7.61
C ARG A 69 -21.16 13.63 7.55
N THR A 70 -21.85 13.32 6.47
CA THR A 70 -23.32 13.24 6.41
C THR A 70 -23.73 11.79 6.36
#